data_AF-A0A2W0AJF4-F1
#
_entry.id   AF-A0A2W0AJF4-F1
#
_cell.length_a   1.000
_cell.length_b   1.000
_cell.length_c   1.000
_cell.angle_alpha   90.00
_cell.angle_beta   90.00
_cell.angle_gamma   90.00
#
_symmetry.space_group_name_H-M   'P 1'
#
loop_
_entity.id
_entity.type
_entity.pdbx_description
1 polymer ?
#
loop_
_entity_poly.entity_id
_entity_poly.type
_entity_poly.pdbx_seq_one_letter_code
_entity_poly.pdbx_strand_id
1 'polypeptide(L)'
;MQRRTFIKSVLGSALLWKAPALFAFQASASSTPDPAVERVLVMFKCHFDAGFIDTQTAVVHRYFKEYFPRAMDLASQLRNSGNQRYVWT
;
A
#
# COMPACT_ATOMS: atom_id res chain seq x y z
N MET A 1 -12.36 -52.64 4.19
CA MET A 1 -13.51 -52.57 5.12
C MET A 1 -12.99 -52.52 6.55
N GLN A 2 -13.71 -51.83 7.44
CA GLN A 2 -13.43 -51.52 8.87
C GLN A 2 -12.47 -50.33 9.09
N ARG A 3 -12.91 -49.08 9.31
CA ARG A 3 -13.81 -48.44 10.31
C ARG A 3 -13.20 -48.34 11.73
N ARG A 4 -13.04 -47.07 12.16
CA ARG A 4 -12.94 -46.52 13.55
C ARG A 4 -11.48 -46.51 14.07
N THR A 5 -10.93 -45.48 14.69
CA THR A 5 -11.50 -44.36 15.48
C THR A 5 -10.34 -43.39 15.78
N PHE A 6 -10.44 -42.09 15.49
CA PHE A 6 -9.72 -41.08 16.28
C PHE A 6 -10.53 -39.78 16.36
N ILE A 7 -11.41 -39.82 17.36
CA ILE A 7 -11.86 -38.76 18.26
C ILE A 7 -11.70 -37.32 17.77
N LYS A 8 -12.89 -36.73 17.59
CA LYS A 8 -13.19 -35.30 17.57
C LYS A 8 -12.63 -34.61 18.82
N SER A 9 -11.77 -33.62 18.64
CA SER A 9 -11.60 -32.51 19.60
C SER A 9 -11.99 -31.20 18.90
N VAL A 10 -13.29 -30.98 18.80
CA VAL A 10 -13.85 -29.63 18.66
C VAL A 10 -14.01 -29.10 20.07
N LEU A 11 -13.12 -28.20 20.48
CA LEU A 11 -13.34 -27.26 21.59
C LEU A 11 -12.17 -26.26 21.59
N GLY A 12 -12.45 -25.03 21.19
CA GLY A 12 -11.56 -23.89 21.43
C GLY A 12 -11.10 -23.15 20.18
N SER A 13 -12.02 -22.50 19.46
CA SER A 13 -11.68 -21.33 18.62
C SER A 13 -12.93 -20.49 18.35
N ALA A 14 -13.64 -20.13 19.41
CA ALA A 14 -14.65 -19.08 19.36
C ALA A 14 -14.08 -17.84 20.05
N LEU A 15 -13.02 -17.21 19.49
CA LEU A 15 -12.49 -15.96 20.02
C LEU A 15 -11.51 -15.25 19.05
N LEU A 16 -11.77 -15.18 17.75
CA LEU A 16 -10.98 -14.32 16.84
C LEU A 16 -11.85 -13.64 15.76
N TRP A 17 -12.95 -12.98 16.17
CA TRP A 17 -13.67 -12.02 15.31
C TRP A 17 -13.40 -10.57 15.72
N LYS A 18 -12.13 -10.23 16.00
CA LYS A 18 -11.71 -8.83 16.09
C LYS A 18 -10.34 -8.66 15.46
N ALA A 19 -10.28 -8.74 14.14
CA ALA A 19 -9.11 -8.33 13.39
C ALA A 19 -9.41 -7.12 12.48
N PRO A 20 -9.76 -5.93 13.00
CA PRO A 20 -9.46 -4.69 12.30
C PRO A 20 -8.01 -4.22 12.61
N ALA A 21 -7.28 -4.90 13.50
CA ALA A 21 -5.97 -4.46 13.99
C ALA A 21 -4.76 -4.95 13.18
N LEU A 22 -4.94 -5.75 12.12
CA LEU A 22 -3.82 -6.27 11.32
C LEU A 22 -3.20 -5.22 10.37
N PHE A 23 -3.78 -4.02 10.29
CA PHE A 23 -3.19 -2.83 9.66
C PHE A 23 -2.97 -1.70 10.67
N ALA A 24 -2.83 -2.00 11.97
CA ALA A 24 -2.24 -1.04 12.88
C ALA A 24 -0.81 -0.79 12.37
N PHE A 25 -0.52 0.43 11.90
CA PHE A 25 0.83 0.90 11.65
C PHE A 25 1.67 0.51 12.86
N GLN A 26 2.52 -0.50 12.69
CA GLN A 26 3.46 -0.88 13.73
C GLN A 26 4.40 0.31 13.85
N ALA A 27 4.17 1.15 14.87
CA ALA A 27 5.02 2.29 15.15
C ALA A 27 6.44 1.75 15.29
N SER A 28 7.29 2.03 14.31
CA SER A 28 8.68 1.65 14.38
C SER A 28 9.27 2.33 15.61
N ALA A 29 10.02 1.59 16.42
CA ALA A 29 10.74 2.18 17.55
C ALA A 29 11.54 3.38 17.04
N SER A 30 11.38 4.53 17.67
CA SER A 30 12.10 5.75 17.31
C SER A 30 13.60 5.52 17.52
N SER A 31 14.35 5.35 16.44
CA SER A 31 15.81 5.40 16.48
C SER A 31 16.28 6.82 16.72
N THR A 32 17.39 6.99 17.43
CA THR A 32 18.07 8.29 17.52
C THR A 32 18.46 8.71 16.09
N PRO A 33 18.05 9.91 15.62
CA PRO A 33 18.47 10.42 14.31
C PRO A 33 19.99 10.49 14.21
N ASP A 34 20.55 10.10 13.07
CA ASP A 34 21.99 10.22 12.82
C ASP A 34 22.37 11.71 12.68
N PRO A 35 23.26 12.25 13.53
CA PRO A 35 23.64 13.66 13.48
C PRO A 35 24.36 14.07 12.19
N ALA A 36 24.84 13.12 11.38
CA ALA A 36 25.47 13.40 10.09
C ALA A 36 24.45 13.62 8.95
N VAL A 37 23.17 13.26 9.13
CA VAL A 37 22.14 13.43 8.10
C VAL A 37 21.58 14.85 8.13
N GLU A 38 21.97 15.66 7.13
CA GLU A 38 21.56 17.07 7.06
C GLU A 38 20.12 17.26 6.54
N ARG A 39 19.71 16.47 5.54
CA ARG A 39 18.40 16.61 4.89
C ARG A 39 17.94 15.33 4.22
N VAL A 40 16.68 14.97 4.47
CA VAL A 40 15.98 13.90 3.75
C VAL A 40 14.92 14.51 2.85
N LEU A 41 15.02 14.25 1.55
CA LEU A 41 14.00 14.62 0.57
C LEU A 41 13.15 13.39 0.26
N VAL A 42 11.87 13.44 0.56
CA VAL A 42 10.92 12.37 0.24
C VAL A 42 10.22 12.71 -1.07
N MET A 43 10.30 11.80 -2.05
CA MET A 43 9.71 11.96 -3.38
C MET A 43 8.72 10.85 -3.66
N PHE A 44 7.57 11.21 -4.23
CA PHE A 44 6.56 10.26 -4.71
C PHE A 44 6.77 10.07 -6.20
N LYS A 45 7.00 8.82 -6.63
CA LYS A 45 7.23 8.48 -8.04
C LYS A 45 6.49 7.20 -8.41
N CYS A 46 6.05 7.09 -9.65
CA CYS A 46 5.64 5.80 -10.23
C CYS A 46 6.66 5.35 -11.28
N HIS A 47 6.95 4.06 -11.34
CA HIS A 47 7.61 3.49 -12.52
C HIS A 47 6.54 3.14 -13.54
N PHE A 48 6.73 3.52 -14.80
CA PHE A 48 5.76 3.29 -15.85
C PHE A 48 6.27 2.25 -16.85
N ASP A 49 5.90 0.99 -16.60
CA ASP A 49 6.27 -0.17 -17.41
C ASP A 49 5.32 -0.37 -18.60
N ALA A 50 5.54 0.38 -19.67
CA ALA A 50 4.75 0.23 -20.88
C ALA A 50 5.06 -1.12 -21.55
N GLY A 51 4.06 -2.01 -21.66
CA GLY A 51 4.21 -3.32 -22.32
C GLY A 51 4.49 -4.51 -21.41
N PHE A 52 4.57 -4.33 -20.08
CA PHE A 52 4.91 -5.42 -19.16
C PHE A 52 3.72 -6.35 -18.85
N ILE A 53 2.58 -5.78 -18.46
CA ILE A 53 1.39 -6.53 -18.03
C ILE A 53 0.37 -6.77 -19.16
N ASP A 54 0.50 -6.04 -20.27
CA ASP A 54 -0.37 -6.06 -21.45
C ASP A 54 0.40 -5.37 -22.60
N THR A 55 -0.18 -5.32 -23.79
CA THR A 55 0.32 -4.53 -24.92
C THR A 55 0.64 -3.10 -24.50
N GLN A 56 1.72 -2.56 -25.05
CA GLN A 56 2.13 -1.18 -24.81
C GLN A 56 0.96 -0.21 -25.02
N THR A 57 0.18 -0.40 -26.08
CA THR A 57 -1.00 0.43 -26.38
C THR A 57 -2.04 0.40 -25.27
N ALA A 58 -2.42 -0.79 -24.78
CA ALA A 58 -3.41 -0.91 -23.72
C ALA A 58 -2.92 -0.30 -22.40
N VAL A 59 -1.65 -0.54 -22.05
CA VAL A 59 -1.03 0.01 -20.83
C VAL A 59 -0.96 1.54 -20.88
N VAL A 60 -0.49 2.10 -22.00
CA VAL A 60 -0.42 3.56 -22.21
C VAL A 60 -1.81 4.18 -22.17
N HIS A 61 -2.78 3.60 -22.88
CA HIS A 61 -4.15 4.10 -22.88
C HIS A 61 -4.75 4.12 -21.47
N ARG A 62 -4.59 3.03 -20.70
CA ARG A 62 -5.09 2.98 -19.32
C ARG A 62 -4.36 3.97 -18.41
N TYR A 63 -3.05 4.10 -18.54
CA TYR A 63 -2.27 5.04 -17.73
C TYR A 63 -2.75 6.48 -17.88
N PHE A 64 -2.90 6.95 -19.13
CA PHE A 64 -3.33 8.32 -19.38
C PHE A 64 -4.83 8.54 -19.17
N LYS A 65 -5.66 7.51 -19.31
CA LYS A 65 -7.11 7.64 -19.08
C LYS A 65 -7.47 7.56 -17.59
N GLU A 66 -6.73 6.81 -16.79
CA GLU A 66 -7.12 6.50 -15.43
C GLU A 66 -6.13 6.96 -14.37
N TYR A 67 -4.84 6.61 -14.48
CA TYR A 67 -3.89 6.84 -13.39
C TYR A 67 -3.35 8.27 -13.38
N PHE A 68 -2.95 8.80 -14.53
CA PHE A 68 -2.40 10.14 -14.65
C PHE A 68 -3.40 11.23 -14.19
N PRO A 69 -4.68 11.25 -14.62
CA PRO A 69 -5.63 12.27 -14.17
C PRO A 69 -5.84 12.24 -12.66
N ARG A 70 -5.98 11.04 -12.08
CA ARG A 70 -6.15 10.88 -10.62
C ARG A 70 -4.95 11.38 -9.83
N ALA A 71 -3.73 11.13 -10.31
CA ALA A 71 -2.52 11.65 -9.68
C ALA A 71 -2.48 13.18 -9.71
N MET A 72 -2.86 13.79 -10.83
CA MET A 72 -2.92 15.24 -10.97
C MET A 72 -3.98 15.87 -10.06
N ASP A 73 -5.16 15.24 -9.95
CA ASP A 73 -6.23 15.67 -9.05
C ASP A 73 -5.79 15.61 -7.58
N LEU A 74 -5.17 14.50 -7.17
CA LEU A 74 -4.64 14.34 -5.82
C LEU A 74 -3.57 15.39 -5.51
N ALA A 75 -2.65 15.62 -6.44
CA ALA A 75 -1.62 16.65 -6.29
C ALA A 75 -2.24 18.04 -6.12
N SER A 76 -3.30 18.35 -6.89
CA SER A 76 -4.04 19.62 -6.78
C SER A 76 -4.74 19.78 -5.44
N GLN A 77 -5.46 18.76 -4.98
CA GLN A 77 -6.14 18.76 -3.69
C GLN A 77 -5.17 18.94 -2.52
N LEU A 78 -4.03 18.25 -2.56
CA LEU A 78 -3.00 18.36 -1.52
C LEU A 78 -2.32 19.73 -1.50
N ARG A 79 -2.11 20.36 -2.67
CA ARG A 79 -1.66 21.75 -2.73
C ARG A 79 -2.67 22.71 -2.11
N ASN A 80 -3.95 22.55 -2.41
CA ASN A 80 -5.01 23.44 -1.91
C ASN A 80 -5.27 23.28 -0.40
N SER A 81 -5.06 22.09 0.15
CA SER A 81 -5.18 21.83 1.61
C SER A 81 -4.00 22.34 2.44
N GLY A 82 -3.01 23.01 1.81
CA GLY A 82 -1.80 23.50 2.48
C GLY A 82 -0.77 22.41 2.81
N ASN A 83 -1.02 21.17 2.38
CA ASN A 83 -0.18 20.01 2.67
C ASN A 83 0.50 19.51 1.39
N GLN A 84 1.49 20.26 0.92
CA GLN A 84 2.23 19.99 -0.34
C GLN A 84 3.17 18.78 -0.24
N ARG A 85 2.62 17.62 0.14
CA ARG A 85 3.40 16.39 0.31
C ARG A 85 3.46 15.51 -0.94
N TYR A 86 2.57 15.70 -1.92
CA TYR A 86 2.56 14.88 -3.13
C TYR A 86 2.98 15.70 -4.35
N VAL A 87 4.13 15.35 -4.92
CA VAL A 87 4.63 15.88 -6.18
C VAL A 87 4.65 14.72 -7.17
N TRP A 88 3.91 14.86 -8.26
CA TRP A 88 3.94 13.93 -9.38
C TRP A 88 5.00 14.40 -10.38
N THR A 89 5.97 13.55 -10.66
CA THR A 89 7.04 13.77 -11.65
C THR A 89 6.79 12.97 -12.91
#